data_AF-A0A968HGW9-F1
#
_entry.id   AF-A0A968HGW9-F1
#
_cell.length_a   1.000
_cell.length_b   1.000
_cell.length_c   1.000
_cell.angle_alpha   90.00
_cell.angle_beta   90.00
_cell.angle_gamma   90.00
#
_symmetry.space_group_name_H-M   'P 1'
#
loop_
_entity.id
_entity.type
_entity.pdbx_description
1 polymer ?
#
loop_
_entity_poly.entity_id
_entity_poly.type
_entity_poly.pdbx_seq_one_letter_code
_entity_poly.pdbx_strand_id
1 'polypeptide(L)' 'MAHEHDHEHEKLVKTSVYLEEEVLEALEEAAEELKKDTGRRWTRGGVIRLALSDFFTRRGKLL' A
#
# COMPACT_ATOMS: atom_id res chain seq x y z
N MET A 1 8.63 -34.20 12.23
CA MET A 1 9.00 -32.77 12.35
C MET A 1 8.44 -32.08 11.13
N ALA A 2 7.34 -31.34 11.30
CA ALA A 2 6.77 -30.54 10.22
C ALA A 2 7.61 -29.27 10.09
N HIS A 3 8.07 -28.98 8.87
CA HIS A 3 8.81 -27.77 8.55
C HIS A 3 7.88 -26.56 8.65
N GLU A 4 8.11 -25.68 9.64
CA GLU A 4 7.59 -24.32 9.66
C GLU A 4 8.38 -23.50 8.64
N HIS A 5 7.74 -23.19 7.51
CA HIS A 5 8.19 -22.12 6.62
C HIS A 5 7.68 -20.80 7.20
N ASP A 6 8.44 -20.23 8.12
CA ASP A 6 8.19 -18.88 8.60
C ASP A 6 8.66 -17.90 7.51
N HIS A 7 7.72 -17.50 6.64
CA HIS A 7 7.92 -16.33 5.81
C HIS A 7 7.92 -15.12 6.76
N GLU A 8 9.09 -14.73 7.27
CA GLU A 8 9.29 -13.51 8.03
C GLU A 8 8.92 -12.30 7.15
N HIS A 9 7.62 -12.01 7.05
CA HIS A 9 7.14 -10.75 6.52
C HIS A 9 7.60 -9.68 7.51
N GLU A 10 8.51 -8.80 7.07
CA GLU A 10 8.95 -7.64 7.86
C GLU A 10 7.73 -6.96 8.50
N LYS A 11 7.80 -6.76 9.83
CA LYS A 11 6.68 -6.19 10.58
C LYS A 11 6.41 -4.78 10.07
N LEU A 12 5.18 -4.54 9.62
CA LEU A 12 4.75 -3.19 9.23
C LEU A 12 4.87 -2.23 10.41
N VAL A 13 5.54 -1.10 10.18
CA VAL A 13 5.65 -0.02 11.17
C VAL A 13 4.47 0.93 11.01
N LYS A 14 3.79 1.24 12.11
CA LYS A 14 2.69 2.22 12.11
C LYS A 14 3.27 3.63 11.99
N THR A 15 2.85 4.34 10.96
CA THR A 15 3.20 5.75 10.72
C THR A 15 1.94 6.56 10.51
N SER A 16 1.94 7.82 10.96
CA SER A 16 0.90 8.80 10.69
C SER A 16 1.44 9.85 9.73
N VAL A 17 0.62 10.26 8.77
CA VAL A 17 0.92 11.35 7.84
C VAL A 17 -0.21 12.36 7.85
N TYR A 18 0.11 13.62 7.61
CA TYR A 18 -0.88 14.67 7.39
C TYR A 18 -0.97 14.92 5.89
N LEU A 19 -2.19 14.93 5.37
CA LEU A 19 -2.50 15.14 3.95
C LEU A 19 -3.67 16.12 3.87
N GLU A 20 -3.74 16.84 2.75
CA GLU A 20 -4.88 17.68 2.44
C GLU A 20 -6.15 16.84 2.25
N GLU A 21 -7.32 17.43 2.48
CA GLU A 21 -8.61 16.73 2.41
C GLU A 21 -8.85 16.15 1.01
N GLU A 22 -8.56 16.92 -0.04
CA GLU A 22 -8.67 16.46 -1.44
C GLU A 22 -7.80 15.23 -1.73
N VAL A 23 -6.65 15.11 -1.07
CA VAL A 23 -5.79 13.92 -1.20
C VAL A 23 -6.42 12.73 -0.51
N LEU A 24 -7.07 12.91 0.65
CA LEU A 24 -7.78 11.83 1.33
C LEU A 24 -8.97 11.32 0.51
N GLU A 25 -9.68 12.21 -0.19
CA GLU A 25 -10.75 11.85 -1.13
C GLU A 25 -10.21 11.07 -2.32
N ALA A 26 -9.15 11.57 -2.97
CA ALA A 26 -8.50 10.88 -4.08
C ALA A 26 -7.98 9.48 -3.69
N LEU A 27 -7.49 9.31 -2.45
CA LEU A 27 -7.08 8.00 -1.93
C LEU A 27 -8.26 7.03 -1.74
N GLU A 28 -9.43 7.53 -1.39
CA GLU A 28 -10.65 6.71 -1.27
C GLU A 28 -11.17 6.29 -2.65
N GLU A 29 -11.20 7.21 -3.60
CA GLU A 29 -11.60 6.92 -5.00
C GLU A 29 -10.68 5.87 -5.62
N ALA A 30 -9.36 6.05 -5.50
CA ALA A 30 -8.38 5.09 -5.99
C ALA A 30 -8.52 3.71 -5.31
N ALA A 31 -8.90 3.66 -4.03
CA ALA A 31 -9.13 2.39 -3.34
C ALA A 31 -10.36 1.66 -3.90
N GLU A 32 -11.44 2.38 -4.22
CA GLU A 32 -12.63 1.78 -4.84
C GLU A 32 -12.39 1.37 -6.29
N GLU A 33 -11.56 2.10 -7.05
CA GLU A 33 -11.11 1.68 -8.38
C GLU A 33 -10.29 0.39 -8.33
N LEU A 34 -9.25 0.34 -7.50
CA LEU A 34 -8.42 -0.86 -7.32
C LEU A 34 -9.23 -2.06 -6.85
N LYS A 35 -10.28 -1.83 -6.06
CA LYS A 35 -11.21 -2.88 -5.65
C LYS A 35 -12.01 -3.44 -6.82
N LYS A 36 -12.45 -2.61 -7.75
CA LYS A 36 -13.11 -3.08 -9.00
C LYS A 36 -12.14 -3.92 -9.83
N ASP A 37 -10.90 -3.48 -9.96
CA ASP A 37 -9.89 -4.15 -10.80
C ASP A 37 -9.39 -5.46 -10.21
N THR A 38 -9.15 -5.50 -8.90
CA THR A 38 -8.52 -6.65 -8.24
C THR A 38 -9.52 -7.58 -7.55
N GLY A 39 -10.78 -7.16 -7.42
CA GLY A 39 -11.82 -7.86 -6.65
C GLY A 39 -11.55 -7.91 -5.13
N ARG A 40 -10.59 -7.13 -4.62
CA ARG A 40 -10.18 -7.12 -3.20
C ARG A 40 -10.43 -5.76 -2.57
N ARG A 41 -10.69 -5.71 -1.27
CA ARG A 41 -10.80 -4.43 -0.55
C ARG A 41 -9.42 -3.77 -0.44
N TRP A 42 -9.36 -2.48 -0.78
CA TRP A 42 -8.19 -1.64 -0.57
C TRP A 42 -8.44 -0.62 0.55
N THR A 43 -7.39 -0.27 1.27
CA THR A 43 -7.41 0.80 2.27
C THR A 43 -6.57 1.97 1.75
N ARG A 44 -6.81 3.19 2.27
CA ARG A 44 -5.96 4.35 1.97
C ARG A 44 -4.47 4.06 2.20
N GLY A 45 -4.13 3.34 3.27
CA GLY A 45 -2.75 2.92 3.53
C GLY A 45 -2.19 1.95 2.48
N GLY A 46 -3.03 1.05 1.95
CA GLY A 46 -2.67 0.19 0.82
C GLY A 46 -2.39 0.98 -0.46
N VAL A 47 -3.22 1.98 -0.74
CA VAL A 47 -3.01 2.90 -1.88
C VAL A 47 -1.73 3.72 -1.70
N ILE A 48 -1.50 4.30 -0.52
CA ILE A 48 -0.26 5.03 -0.20
C ILE A 48 0.96 4.14 -0.42
N ARG A 49 0.92 2.88 0.05
CA ARG A 49 2.04 1.94 -0.15
C ARG A 49 2.30 1.66 -1.62
N LEU A 50 1.25 1.47 -2.43
CA LEU A 50 1.38 1.25 -3.87
C LEU A 50 2.01 2.47 -4.55
N ALA A 51 1.52 3.67 -4.24
CA ALA A 51 2.04 4.92 -4.79
C ALA A 51 3.51 5.16 -4.41
N LEU A 52 3.89 4.90 -3.16
CA LEU A 52 5.28 4.99 -2.71
C LEU A 52 6.17 3.97 -3.44
N SER A 53 5.68 2.74 -3.65
CA SER A 53 6.42 1.71 -4.38
C SER A 53 6.69 2.15 -5.82
N ASP A 54 5.66 2.60 -6.55
CA ASP A 54 5.81 3.13 -7.91
C ASP A 54 6.77 4.33 -7.96
N PHE A 55 6.63 5.28 -7.03
CA PHE A 55 7.51 6.44 -6.93
C PHE A 55 8.99 6.06 -6.77
N PHE A 56 9.30 5.12 -5.88
CA PHE A 56 10.68 4.67 -5.65
C PHE A 56 11.21 3.78 -6.78
N THR A 57 10.38 2.92 -7.38
CA THR A 57 10.74 2.12 -8.55
C THR A 57 11.15 3.03 -9.71
N ARG A 58 10.38 4.07 -10.02
CA ARG A 58 10.71 5.03 -11.09
C ARG A 58 12.01 5.80 -10.85
N ARG A 59 12.41 5.97 -9.59
CA ARG A 59 13.67 6.64 -9.24
C ARG A 59 14.87 5.69 -9.16
N GLY A 60 14.69 4.40 -9.47
CA GLY A 60 15.74 3.38 -9.34
C GLY A 60 16.18 3.17 -7.89
N LYS A 61 15.31 3.52 -6.93
CA LYS A 61 15.59 3.48 -5.49
C LYS A 61 14.96 2.29 -4.77
N LEU A 62 14.27 1.41 -5.48
CA LEU A 62 13.65 0.20 -4.93
C LEU A 62 14.23 -1.04 -5.60
N LEU A 63 14.75 -1.95 -4.75
CA LEU A 63 15.23 -3.30 -5.03
C LEU A 63 14.08 -4.24 -5.39
#